data_AF-A0A7D9I706-F1
#
_entry.id   AF-A0A7D9I706-F1
#
_cell.length_a   1.000
_cell.length_b   1.000
_cell.length_c   1.000
_cell.angle_alpha   90.00
_cell.angle_beta   90.00
_cell.angle_gamma   90.00
#
_symmetry.space_group_name_H-M   'P 1'
#
loop_
_entity.id
_entity.type
_entity.pdbx_description
1 polymer ?
#
loop_
_entity_poly.entity_id
_entity_poly.type
_entity_poly.pdbx_seq_one_letter_code
_entity_poly.pdbx_strand_id
1 'polypeptide(L)'
;MEKPVDRITVEVNGVQHIIFNTSPKTSLNEWLRSQPGLKGTKVTCQEGGCGACIVALTKQDLSTKKDKIIAVNSCLFPLFAADGFKITTTEGLGSSRSGYHPIQERIAEHNGSQCGYCTPGMVMNMYSLLSENAQPTKQEIEDGFDGNLCRCTGFRPILDAMKSFAKDENPIDIEDLQRCQGKCCGETRTCHGCCFNQEQISAPMWFKPASLKYLYTILNAHSSDSVKMVVGNTGKGVYKNDGDFDVYINISDVSELNVIQVTDSALQLGAALSLNTNPRIDELFSEIQVI
;
A
#
# COMPACT_ATOMS: atom_id res chain seq x y z
N MET A 1 13.49 30.79 -1.27
CA MET A 1 12.13 30.24 -1.36
C MET A 1 12.21 28.99 -2.20
N GLU A 2 12.02 27.81 -1.60
CA GLU A 2 11.81 26.59 -2.40
C GLU A 2 10.45 26.72 -3.09
N LYS A 3 10.45 26.45 -4.40
CA LYS A 3 9.23 26.48 -5.20
C LYS A 3 8.40 25.24 -4.85
N PRO A 4 7.06 25.33 -4.89
CA PRO A 4 6.21 24.16 -4.77
C PRO A 4 6.65 23.10 -5.79
N VAL A 5 6.58 21.83 -5.39
CA VAL A 5 6.88 20.73 -6.30
C VAL A 5 5.85 20.77 -7.43
N ASP A 6 6.30 21.11 -8.63
CA ASP A 6 5.50 21.19 -9.86
C ASP A 6 5.83 20.04 -10.83
N ARG A 7 6.83 19.25 -10.49
CA ARG A 7 7.38 18.14 -11.27
C ARG A 7 7.57 16.90 -10.40
N ILE A 8 7.08 15.77 -10.88
CA ILE A 8 7.26 14.45 -10.27
C ILE A 8 8.06 13.59 -11.25
N THR A 9 9.12 12.93 -10.76
CA THR A 9 9.90 11.93 -11.50
C THR A 9 9.67 10.58 -10.87
N VAL A 10 9.02 9.67 -11.59
CA VAL A 10 8.72 8.31 -11.09
C VAL A 10 9.10 7.29 -12.15
N GLU A 11 9.71 6.18 -11.74
CA GLU A 11 9.96 5.05 -12.64
C GLU A 11 8.79 4.07 -12.52
N VAL A 12 8.21 3.65 -13.63
CA VAL A 12 7.11 2.68 -13.67
C VAL A 12 7.48 1.56 -14.61
N ASN A 13 7.57 0.33 -14.09
CA ASN A 13 7.96 -0.86 -14.86
C ASN A 13 9.26 -0.64 -15.66
N GLY A 14 10.25 0.03 -15.05
CA GLY A 14 11.54 0.35 -15.68
C GLY A 14 11.54 1.57 -16.62
N VAL A 15 10.40 2.21 -16.83
CA VAL A 15 10.27 3.40 -17.68
C VAL A 15 10.18 4.65 -16.81
N GLN A 16 11.06 5.64 -17.05
CA GLN A 16 11.00 6.91 -16.34
C GLN A 16 9.88 7.80 -16.89
N HIS A 17 9.07 8.33 -15.98
CA HIS A 17 8.02 9.31 -16.26
C HIS A 17 8.32 10.62 -15.54
N ILE A 18 8.24 11.72 -16.29
CA ILE A 18 8.31 13.08 -15.74
C ILE A 18 6.93 13.71 -15.93
N ILE A 19 6.30 14.07 -14.81
CA ILE A 19 4.90 14.50 -14.76
C ILE A 19 4.89 15.96 -14.30
N PHE A 20 4.12 16.80 -15.00
CA PHE A 20 3.93 18.21 -14.70
C PHE A 20 2.45 18.54 -14.54
N ASN A 21 2.12 19.66 -13.89
CA ASN A 21 0.77 20.24 -13.83
C ASN A 21 -0.33 19.27 -13.38
N THR A 22 0.00 18.37 -12.45
CA THR A 22 -0.97 17.42 -11.88
C THR A 22 -1.48 17.92 -10.53
N SER A 23 -2.69 17.52 -10.15
CA SER A 23 -3.30 17.92 -8.88
C SER A 23 -2.68 17.15 -7.73
N PRO A 24 -2.37 17.77 -6.57
CA PRO A 24 -1.95 17.02 -5.38
C PRO A 24 -2.99 16.05 -4.84
N LYS A 25 -4.26 16.19 -5.27
CA LYS A 25 -5.34 15.25 -4.99
C LYS A 25 -5.28 14.00 -5.89
N THR A 26 -4.51 14.02 -6.98
CA THR A 26 -4.39 12.87 -7.89
C THR A 26 -3.67 11.71 -7.20
N SER A 27 -4.36 10.57 -7.15
CA SER A 27 -3.77 9.33 -6.63
C SER A 27 -2.84 8.69 -7.65
N LEU A 28 -1.89 7.89 -7.18
CA LEU A 28 -1.03 7.07 -8.03
C LEU A 28 -1.86 6.15 -8.93
N ASN A 29 -2.95 5.58 -8.40
CA ASN A 29 -3.84 4.71 -9.17
C ASN A 29 -4.52 5.42 -10.33
N GLU A 30 -5.05 6.62 -10.09
CA GLU A 30 -5.70 7.44 -11.10
C GLU A 30 -4.75 7.76 -12.24
N TRP A 31 -3.52 8.14 -11.90
CA TRP A 31 -2.50 8.43 -12.91
C TRP A 31 -2.03 7.18 -13.66
N LEU A 32 -1.74 6.07 -12.99
CA LEU A 32 -1.38 4.80 -13.65
C LEU A 32 -2.46 4.39 -14.66
N ARG A 33 -3.72 4.43 -14.22
CA ARG A 33 -4.87 4.08 -15.04
C ARG A 33 -5.23 5.12 -16.09
N SER A 34 -4.60 6.30 -16.14
CA SER A 34 -4.73 7.21 -17.28
C SER A 34 -3.71 6.87 -18.37
N GLN A 35 -2.58 6.26 -18.03
CA GLN A 35 -1.54 5.88 -18.99
C GLN A 35 -2.00 4.75 -19.93
N PRO A 36 -1.61 4.77 -21.22
CA PRO A 36 -1.84 3.66 -22.13
C PRO A 36 -1.15 2.37 -21.63
N GLY A 37 -1.86 1.24 -21.68
CA GLY A 37 -1.27 -0.06 -21.32
C GLY A 37 -1.15 -0.37 -19.83
N LEU A 38 -1.39 0.59 -18.93
CA LEU A 38 -1.31 0.40 -17.47
C LEU A 38 -2.70 0.34 -16.80
N LYS A 39 -3.56 -0.57 -17.28
CA LYS A 39 -4.95 -0.72 -16.81
C LYS A 39 -5.18 -1.96 -15.93
N GLY A 40 -4.12 -2.73 -15.69
CA GLY A 40 -4.06 -3.93 -14.88
C GLY A 40 -4.35 -3.62 -13.42
N THR A 41 -3.71 -2.60 -12.84
CA THR A 41 -4.06 -2.10 -11.51
C THR A 41 -5.50 -1.58 -11.49
N LYS A 42 -6.34 -2.16 -10.63
CA LYS A 42 -7.78 -1.85 -10.58
C LYS A 42 -8.08 -0.79 -9.53
N VAL A 43 -9.32 -0.33 -9.55
CA VAL A 43 -9.87 0.62 -8.55
C VAL A 43 -11.30 0.22 -8.23
N THR A 44 -11.62 0.14 -6.94
CA THR A 44 -12.96 -0.25 -6.49
C THR A 44 -13.39 0.58 -5.29
N CYS A 45 -12.89 0.27 -4.09
CA CYS A 45 -13.37 0.91 -2.86
C CYS A 45 -12.81 2.33 -2.64
N GLN A 46 -11.58 2.60 -3.11
CA GLN A 46 -10.88 3.88 -2.91
C GLN A 46 -10.64 4.27 -1.44
N GLU A 47 -10.60 3.28 -0.56
CA GLU A 47 -10.40 3.45 0.89
C GLU A 47 -9.34 2.48 1.44
N GLY A 48 -8.60 1.80 0.56
CA GLY A 48 -7.53 0.87 0.94
C GLY A 48 -8.00 -0.51 1.44
N GLY A 49 -9.32 -0.74 1.57
CA GLY A 49 -9.85 -1.97 2.16
C GLY A 49 -9.93 -3.21 1.27
N CYS A 50 -9.81 -3.09 -0.07
CA CYS A 50 -10.03 -4.23 -0.96
C CYS A 50 -8.76 -4.82 -1.61
N GLY A 51 -7.63 -4.11 -1.56
CA GLY A 51 -6.35 -4.56 -2.14
C GLY A 51 -6.29 -4.68 -3.67
N ALA A 52 -7.38 -4.46 -4.40
CA ALA A 52 -7.40 -4.58 -5.88
C ALA A 52 -6.49 -3.56 -6.60
N CYS A 53 -6.08 -2.52 -5.89
CA CYS A 53 -5.23 -1.44 -6.39
C CYS A 53 -3.76 -1.58 -5.96
N ILE A 54 -3.36 -2.71 -5.37
CA ILE A 54 -1.99 -2.88 -4.88
C ILE A 54 -0.99 -2.83 -6.03
N VAL A 55 0.09 -2.07 -5.81
CA VAL A 55 1.30 -2.02 -6.61
C VAL A 55 2.50 -2.19 -5.68
N ALA A 56 3.65 -2.59 -6.22
CA ALA A 56 4.89 -2.66 -5.46
C ALA A 56 5.65 -1.34 -5.61
N LEU A 57 6.05 -0.76 -4.49
CA LEU A 57 6.83 0.47 -4.41
C LEU A 57 8.22 0.13 -3.89
N THR A 58 9.25 0.42 -4.69
CA THR A 58 10.65 0.32 -4.29
C THR A 58 11.12 1.68 -3.81
N LYS A 59 11.55 1.74 -2.55
CA LYS A 59 12.17 2.93 -1.96
C LYS A 59 13.45 2.54 -1.23
N GLN A 60 14.38 3.48 -1.10
CA GLN A 60 15.53 3.27 -0.24
C GLN A 60 15.13 3.41 1.22
N ASP A 61 15.44 2.41 2.03
CA ASP A 61 15.28 2.46 3.47
C ASP A 61 16.27 3.47 4.07
N LEU A 62 15.77 4.44 4.85
CA LEU A 62 16.58 5.56 5.33
C LEU A 62 17.66 5.11 6.32
N SER A 63 17.40 4.04 7.08
CA SER A 63 18.28 3.52 8.13
C SER A 63 19.38 2.63 7.55
N THR A 64 19.01 1.70 6.67
CA THR A 64 19.91 0.68 6.11
C THR A 64 20.52 1.08 4.77
N LYS A 65 19.98 2.11 4.10
CA LYS A 65 20.34 2.56 2.75
C LYS A 65 20.16 1.50 1.66
N LYS A 66 19.41 0.43 1.94
CA LYS A 66 19.08 -0.62 0.97
C LYS A 66 17.71 -0.35 0.34
N ASP A 67 17.54 -0.79 -0.91
CA ASP A 67 16.23 -0.78 -1.53
C ASP A 67 15.29 -1.75 -0.81
N LYS A 68 14.12 -1.26 -0.44
CA LYS A 68 13.01 -2.02 0.14
C LYS A 68 11.82 -1.93 -0.78
N ILE A 69 11.23 -3.09 -1.07
CA ILE A 69 10.00 -3.23 -1.86
C ILE A 69 8.84 -3.41 -0.89
N ILE A 70 7.80 -2.61 -1.02
CA ILE A 70 6.59 -2.68 -0.18
C ILE A 70 5.33 -2.67 -1.03
N ALA A 71 4.30 -3.40 -0.58
CA ALA A 71 2.96 -3.32 -1.15
C ALA A 71 2.28 -2.00 -0.73
N VAL A 72 1.70 -1.28 -1.69
CA VAL A 72 0.94 -0.06 -1.40
C VAL A 72 -0.40 -0.03 -2.13
N ASN A 73 -1.45 0.37 -1.42
CA ASN A 73 -2.74 0.66 -2.02
C ASN A 73 -2.67 1.96 -2.84
N SER A 74 -2.45 1.84 -4.15
CA SER A 74 -2.23 3.00 -5.03
C SER A 74 -3.38 4.00 -5.06
N CYS A 75 -4.61 3.60 -4.66
CA CYS A 75 -5.76 4.50 -4.61
C CYS A 75 -5.68 5.55 -3.49
N LEU A 76 -4.95 5.26 -2.41
CA LEU A 76 -4.72 6.19 -1.30
C LEU A 76 -3.34 6.86 -1.35
N PHE A 77 -2.43 6.31 -2.16
CA PHE A 77 -1.08 6.81 -2.31
C PHE A 77 -1.07 8.06 -3.21
N PRO A 78 -0.71 9.25 -2.71
CA PRO A 78 -0.68 10.48 -3.51
C PRO A 78 0.40 10.38 -4.60
N LEU A 79 0.10 10.83 -5.82
CA LEU A 79 1.07 10.77 -6.93
C LEU A 79 2.35 11.56 -6.60
N PHE A 80 2.22 12.72 -5.94
CA PHE A 80 3.36 13.52 -5.49
C PHE A 80 4.26 12.81 -4.48
N ALA A 81 3.72 11.85 -3.72
CA ALA A 81 4.53 11.05 -2.81
C ALA A 81 5.38 9.99 -3.55
N ALA A 82 5.09 9.72 -4.83
CA ALA A 82 5.84 8.78 -5.66
C ALA A 82 7.11 9.38 -6.29
N ASP A 83 7.38 10.68 -6.07
CA ASP A 83 8.58 11.34 -6.60
C ASP A 83 9.86 10.66 -6.09
N GLY A 84 10.71 10.27 -7.02
CA GLY A 84 11.96 9.55 -6.79
C GLY A 84 11.81 8.04 -6.55
N PHE A 85 10.60 7.50 -6.54
CA PHE A 85 10.36 6.07 -6.32
C PHE A 85 10.22 5.27 -7.62
N LYS A 86 10.36 3.95 -7.49
CA LYS A 86 10.07 3.00 -8.56
C LYS A 86 8.81 2.23 -8.23
N ILE A 87 7.92 2.13 -9.21
CA ILE A 87 6.64 1.45 -9.11
C ILE A 87 6.63 0.27 -10.07
N THR A 88 6.34 -0.92 -9.54
CA THR A 88 6.08 -2.11 -10.35
C THR A 88 4.59 -2.41 -10.29
N THR A 89 3.96 -2.53 -11.45
CA THR A 89 2.56 -2.95 -11.60
C THR A 89 2.49 -4.39 -12.10
N THR A 90 1.27 -4.96 -12.17
CA THR A 90 1.10 -6.34 -12.66
C THR A 90 1.63 -6.53 -14.08
N GLU A 91 1.59 -5.51 -14.93
CA GLU A 91 2.13 -5.54 -16.29
C GLU A 91 3.65 -5.55 -16.31
N GLY A 92 4.30 -4.99 -15.29
CA GLY A 92 5.75 -5.01 -15.14
C GLY A 92 6.31 -6.38 -14.78
N LEU A 93 5.49 -7.26 -14.20
CA LEU A 93 5.91 -8.63 -13.87
C LEU A 93 5.91 -9.57 -15.08
N GLY A 94 4.95 -9.38 -15.99
CA GLY A 94 4.75 -10.31 -17.09
C GLY A 94 3.44 -10.10 -17.82
N SER A 95 3.34 -10.71 -19.01
CA SER A 95 2.20 -10.62 -19.90
C SER A 95 2.16 -11.81 -20.87
N SER A 96 1.04 -11.98 -21.58
CA SER A 96 0.94 -12.97 -22.66
C SER A 96 1.96 -12.79 -23.79
N ARG A 97 2.61 -11.62 -23.90
CA ARG A 97 3.62 -11.34 -24.94
C ARG A 97 5.05 -11.59 -24.48
N SER A 98 5.32 -11.43 -23.19
CA SER A 98 6.67 -11.48 -22.61
C SER A 98 6.89 -12.71 -21.71
N GLY A 99 5.87 -13.54 -21.53
CA GLY A 99 5.84 -14.58 -20.51
C GLY A 99 5.23 -14.04 -19.21
N TYR A 100 4.56 -14.92 -18.48
CA TYR A 100 3.97 -14.61 -17.19
C TYR A 100 4.99 -14.85 -16.07
N HIS A 101 4.88 -14.05 -15.01
CA HIS A 101 5.64 -14.30 -13.78
C HIS A 101 5.09 -15.56 -13.09
N PRO A 102 5.90 -16.36 -12.37
CA PRO A 102 5.42 -17.57 -11.69
C PRO A 102 4.19 -17.35 -10.79
N ILE A 103 4.09 -16.19 -10.15
CA ILE A 103 2.90 -15.82 -9.34
C ILE A 103 1.63 -15.73 -10.21
N GLN A 104 1.75 -15.15 -11.41
CA GLN A 104 0.64 -15.03 -12.37
C GLN A 104 0.26 -16.40 -12.95
N GLU A 105 1.25 -17.27 -13.18
CA GLU A 105 1.02 -18.64 -13.66
C GLU A 105 0.30 -19.48 -12.60
N ARG A 106 0.84 -19.54 -11.38
CA ARG A 106 0.28 -20.38 -10.32
C ARG A 106 -1.13 -19.99 -9.92
N ILE A 107 -1.44 -18.69 -9.83
CA ILE A 107 -2.81 -18.26 -9.53
C ILE A 107 -3.80 -18.65 -10.64
N ALA A 108 -3.36 -18.73 -11.89
CA ALA A 108 -4.20 -19.22 -12.98
C ALA A 108 -4.34 -20.75 -12.94
N GLU A 109 -3.25 -21.49 -12.77
CA GLU A 109 -3.21 -22.96 -12.72
C GLU A 109 -4.06 -23.54 -11.58
N HIS A 110 -4.06 -22.89 -10.42
CA HIS A 110 -4.86 -23.32 -9.27
C HIS A 110 -6.31 -22.82 -9.32
N ASN A 111 -6.75 -22.21 -10.43
CA ASN A 111 -8.09 -21.63 -10.56
C ASN A 111 -8.37 -20.50 -9.54
N GLY A 112 -7.32 -19.79 -9.11
CA GLY A 112 -7.38 -18.66 -8.19
C GLY A 112 -7.97 -17.38 -8.80
N SER A 113 -8.47 -17.43 -10.04
CA SER A 113 -9.04 -16.29 -10.74
C SER A 113 -10.32 -16.69 -11.48
N GLN A 114 -11.46 -16.09 -11.10
CA GLN A 114 -12.75 -16.24 -11.79
C GLN A 114 -13.08 -14.97 -12.59
N CYS A 115 -13.68 -13.95 -11.97
CA CYS A 115 -13.96 -12.67 -12.63
C CYS A 115 -12.69 -11.88 -12.99
N GLY A 116 -11.56 -12.23 -12.36
CA GLY A 116 -10.24 -11.64 -12.63
C GLY A 116 -10.00 -10.24 -12.08
N TYR A 117 -11.00 -9.59 -11.47
CA TYR A 117 -10.87 -8.19 -11.08
C TYR A 117 -9.89 -7.96 -9.91
N CYS A 118 -9.90 -8.82 -8.89
CA CYS A 118 -8.99 -8.72 -7.75
C CYS A 118 -7.59 -9.31 -8.05
N THR A 119 -7.47 -10.13 -9.10
CA THR A 119 -6.26 -10.91 -9.42
C THR A 119 -4.98 -10.07 -9.51
N PRO A 120 -4.96 -8.90 -10.17
CA PRO A 120 -3.77 -8.04 -10.18
C PRO A 120 -3.29 -7.64 -8.78
N GLY A 121 -4.23 -7.29 -7.88
CA GLY A 121 -3.91 -6.93 -6.51
C GLY A 121 -3.35 -8.12 -5.71
N MET A 122 -3.90 -9.32 -5.91
CA MET A 122 -3.40 -10.56 -5.30
C MET A 122 -1.96 -10.85 -5.74
N VAL A 123 -1.70 -10.75 -7.05
CA VAL A 123 -0.37 -10.98 -7.64
C VAL A 123 0.64 -9.98 -7.10
N MET A 124 0.30 -8.69 -7.08
CA MET A 124 1.23 -7.65 -6.62
C MET A 124 1.49 -7.71 -5.11
N ASN A 125 0.50 -8.15 -4.33
CA ASN A 125 0.69 -8.38 -2.90
C ASN A 125 1.69 -9.52 -2.66
N MET A 126 1.48 -10.67 -3.31
CA MET A 126 2.41 -11.80 -3.22
C MET A 126 3.83 -11.45 -3.69
N TYR A 127 3.93 -10.69 -4.77
CA TYR A 127 5.22 -10.24 -5.29
C TYR A 127 5.97 -9.38 -4.27
N SER A 128 5.26 -8.48 -3.60
CA SER A 128 5.85 -7.63 -2.56
C SER A 128 6.29 -8.47 -1.35
N LEU A 129 5.47 -9.44 -0.92
CA LEU A 129 5.82 -10.36 0.16
C LEU A 129 7.08 -11.17 -0.16
N LEU A 130 7.16 -11.78 -1.35
CA LEU A 130 8.33 -12.55 -1.78
C LEU A 130 9.60 -11.71 -1.97
N SER A 131 9.43 -10.42 -2.27
CA SER A 131 10.55 -9.49 -2.38
C SER A 131 11.16 -9.16 -1.01
N GLU A 132 10.34 -9.15 0.05
CA GLU A 132 10.80 -8.94 1.44
C GLU A 132 11.28 -10.24 2.09
N ASN A 133 10.59 -11.35 1.81
CA ASN A 133 10.91 -12.68 2.34
C ASN A 133 10.82 -13.71 1.21
N ALA A 134 11.97 -14.17 0.71
CA ALA A 134 12.05 -15.13 -0.39
C ALA A 134 11.55 -16.54 -0.02
N GLN A 135 11.39 -16.85 1.27
CA GLN A 135 10.95 -18.15 1.78
C GLN A 135 9.97 -17.96 2.95
N PRO A 136 8.77 -17.41 2.67
CA PRO A 136 7.77 -17.20 3.71
C PRO A 136 7.16 -18.53 4.17
N THR A 137 6.62 -18.57 5.37
CA THR A 137 5.75 -19.67 5.81
C THR A 137 4.35 -19.51 5.21
N LYS A 138 3.55 -20.59 5.23
CA LYS A 138 2.14 -20.52 4.83
C LYS A 138 1.36 -19.51 5.68
N GLN A 139 1.64 -19.42 6.97
CA GLN A 139 1.01 -18.43 7.86
C GLN A 139 1.38 -17.00 7.46
N GLU A 140 2.67 -16.72 7.20
CA GLU A 140 3.11 -15.39 6.75
C GLU A 140 2.46 -14.99 5.41
N ILE A 141 2.21 -15.98 4.53
CA ILE A 141 1.44 -15.77 3.31
C ILE A 141 -0.01 -15.40 3.65
N GLU A 142 -0.71 -16.21 4.45
CA GLU A 142 -2.10 -15.95 4.86
C GLU A 142 -2.26 -14.56 5.48
N ASP A 143 -1.45 -14.23 6.48
CA ASP A 143 -1.44 -12.94 7.17
C ASP A 143 -1.22 -11.78 6.18
N GLY A 144 -0.41 -12.02 5.15
CA GLY A 144 -0.16 -11.06 4.08
C GLY A 144 -1.39 -10.72 3.24
N PHE A 145 -2.41 -11.59 3.18
CA PHE A 145 -3.60 -11.42 2.33
C PHE A 145 -4.81 -10.78 3.02
N ASP A 146 -4.72 -10.42 4.31
CA ASP A 146 -5.81 -9.75 5.05
C ASP A 146 -6.29 -8.45 4.37
N GLY A 147 -5.41 -7.77 3.63
CA GLY A 147 -5.72 -6.56 2.88
C GLY A 147 -6.36 -6.78 1.50
N ASN A 148 -6.62 -8.03 1.09
CA ASN A 148 -7.09 -8.37 -0.25
C ASN A 148 -8.47 -9.03 -0.21
N LEU A 149 -9.43 -8.47 -0.96
CA LEU A 149 -10.79 -9.03 -1.03
C LEU A 149 -11.05 -9.73 -2.37
N CYS A 150 -11.64 -10.93 -2.29
CA CYS A 150 -12.20 -11.64 -3.43
C CYS A 150 -13.65 -12.06 -3.15
N ARG A 151 -14.55 -11.77 -4.10
CA ARG A 151 -15.97 -12.13 -3.97
C ARG A 151 -16.35 -13.44 -4.68
N CYS A 152 -15.48 -13.95 -5.55
CA CYS A 152 -15.83 -15.05 -6.47
C CYS A 152 -15.23 -16.39 -6.05
N THR A 153 -13.95 -16.42 -5.66
CA THR A 153 -13.20 -17.67 -5.52
C THR A 153 -13.39 -18.39 -4.19
N GLY A 154 -13.89 -17.69 -3.17
CA GLY A 154 -13.90 -18.21 -1.80
C GLY A 154 -12.50 -18.36 -1.20
N PHE A 155 -11.49 -17.66 -1.74
CA PHE A 155 -10.08 -17.62 -1.32
C PHE A 155 -9.27 -18.90 -1.41
N ARG A 156 -9.86 -20.07 -1.15
CA ARG A 156 -9.14 -21.37 -1.16
C ARG A 156 -8.19 -21.56 -2.36
N PRO A 157 -8.62 -21.45 -3.63
CA PRO A 157 -7.70 -21.65 -4.75
C PRO A 157 -6.63 -20.55 -4.89
N ILE A 158 -6.88 -19.35 -4.33
CA ILE A 158 -5.86 -18.29 -4.26
C ILE A 158 -4.81 -18.70 -3.23
N LEU A 159 -5.21 -19.08 -2.03
CA LEU A 159 -4.28 -19.49 -0.98
C LEU A 159 -3.52 -20.77 -1.36
N ASP A 160 -4.14 -21.74 -2.01
CA ASP A 160 -3.45 -22.93 -2.54
C ASP A 160 -2.32 -22.52 -3.52
N ALA A 161 -2.59 -21.55 -4.41
CA ALA A 161 -1.58 -21.00 -5.31
C ALA A 161 -0.46 -20.28 -4.55
N MET A 162 -0.80 -19.43 -3.59
CA MET A 162 0.20 -18.60 -2.91
C MET A 162 1.05 -19.43 -1.94
N LYS A 163 0.43 -20.32 -1.16
CA LYS A 163 1.08 -21.26 -0.23
C LYS A 163 2.03 -22.23 -0.94
N SER A 164 1.92 -22.41 -2.26
CA SER A 164 2.92 -23.18 -3.03
C SER A 164 4.31 -22.52 -3.10
N PHE A 165 4.43 -21.24 -2.72
CA PHE A 165 5.72 -20.55 -2.57
C PHE A 165 6.27 -20.63 -1.14
N ALA A 166 5.51 -21.24 -0.21
CA ALA A 166 5.94 -21.37 1.17
C ALA A 166 7.07 -22.39 1.34
N LYS A 167 7.89 -22.21 2.38
CA LYS A 167 8.96 -23.16 2.71
C LYS A 167 8.49 -24.37 3.51
N ASP A 168 7.35 -24.30 4.18
CA ASP A 168 6.84 -25.30 5.11
C ASP A 168 5.79 -26.21 4.48
N GLU A 169 6.00 -27.54 4.61
CA GLU A 169 5.14 -28.51 3.94
C GLU A 169 3.78 -28.67 4.61
N ASN A 170 3.63 -28.50 5.93
CA ASN A 170 2.34 -28.73 6.64
C ASN A 170 2.17 -28.00 7.99
N PRO A 171 1.42 -26.89 8.02
CA PRO A 171 0.57 -26.50 9.14
C PRO A 171 -0.90 -26.88 8.86
N ILE A 172 -1.66 -27.09 9.93
CA ILE A 172 -3.09 -27.42 9.93
C ILE A 172 -3.87 -26.17 9.49
N ASP A 173 -4.59 -26.25 8.37
CA ASP A 173 -5.46 -25.14 7.91
C ASP A 173 -6.73 -25.07 8.79
N ILE A 174 -7.39 -23.91 8.86
CA ILE A 174 -8.61 -23.77 9.68
C ILE A 174 -9.76 -24.67 9.18
N GLU A 175 -9.69 -25.12 7.91
CA GLU A 175 -10.57 -26.10 7.29
C GLU A 175 -10.19 -27.56 7.56
N ASP A 176 -8.95 -27.83 7.98
CA ASP A 176 -8.52 -29.15 8.49
C ASP A 176 -9.04 -29.39 9.92
N LEU A 177 -9.46 -28.31 10.60
CA LEU A 177 -10.26 -28.43 11.81
C LEU A 177 -11.67 -28.90 11.44
N GLN A 178 -12.04 -30.10 11.89
CA GLN A 178 -13.41 -30.60 11.75
C GLN A 178 -14.40 -29.62 12.40
N ARG A 179 -15.09 -28.81 11.58
CA ARG A 179 -16.20 -27.96 12.02
C ARG A 179 -17.54 -28.71 11.95
N CYS A 180 -18.29 -28.60 13.04
CA CYS A 180 -19.62 -29.19 13.22
C CYS A 180 -20.60 -28.78 12.11
N GLN A 181 -21.38 -29.76 11.66
CA GLN A 181 -22.42 -29.62 10.63
C GLN A 181 -23.64 -28.85 11.18
N GLY A 182 -23.61 -27.51 11.09
CA GLY A 182 -24.74 -26.64 11.40
C GLY A 182 -25.25 -25.91 10.15
N LYS A 183 -26.49 -26.18 9.74
CA LYS A 183 -27.21 -25.44 8.68
C LYS A 183 -27.70 -24.08 9.19
N CYS A 184 -27.60 -23.04 8.36
CA CYS A 184 -28.50 -21.88 8.42
C CYS A 184 -29.10 -21.57 7.03
N CYS A 185 -30.43 -21.60 6.97
CA CYS A 185 -31.28 -20.85 6.03
C CYS A 185 -31.13 -19.34 6.34
N GLY A 186 -31.46 -18.33 5.55
CA GLY A 186 -32.19 -18.16 4.29
C GLY A 186 -32.60 -16.67 4.21
N GLU A 187 -32.64 -16.12 3.00
CA GLU A 187 -33.39 -14.92 2.54
C GLU A 187 -32.87 -13.46 2.75
N THR A 188 -32.52 -12.88 1.58
CA THR A 188 -32.90 -11.56 0.99
C THR A 188 -32.88 -10.26 1.82
N ARG A 189 -32.09 -9.29 1.35
CA ARG A 189 -32.41 -7.84 1.34
C ARG A 189 -31.58 -7.11 0.27
N THR A 190 -32.24 -6.27 -0.53
CA THR A 190 -31.66 -5.37 -1.54
C THR A 190 -31.11 -4.10 -0.89
N CYS A 191 -29.96 -3.61 -1.35
CA CYS A 191 -29.39 -2.32 -0.97
C CYS A 191 -29.88 -1.22 -1.92
N HIS A 192 -30.25 -0.07 -1.36
CA HIS A 192 -30.65 1.15 -2.09
C HIS A 192 -29.72 2.30 -1.68
N GLY A 193 -29.18 3.00 -2.68
CA GLY A 193 -28.50 4.30 -2.56
C GLY A 193 -26.99 4.22 -2.85
N CYS A 194 -26.34 5.23 -3.42
CA CYS A 194 -26.75 6.45 -4.12
C CYS A 194 -25.53 6.89 -4.95
N CYS A 195 -25.78 7.48 -6.12
CA CYS A 195 -24.75 8.03 -7.02
C CYS A 195 -24.07 9.25 -6.37
N PHE A 196 -22.76 9.43 -6.60
CA PHE A 196 -22.04 10.66 -6.28
C PHE A 196 -21.44 11.27 -7.56
N ASN A 197 -21.76 12.56 -7.77
CA ASN A 197 -21.14 13.44 -8.76
C ASN A 197 -19.81 13.99 -8.21
N GLN A 198 -18.87 14.24 -9.12
CA GLN A 198 -17.60 14.93 -8.85
C GLN A 198 -17.75 16.42 -9.19
N GLU A 199 -17.39 17.30 -8.26
CA GLU A 199 -17.10 18.71 -8.52
C GLU A 199 -15.59 18.94 -8.52
N GLN A 200 -15.14 19.81 -9.45
CA GLN A 200 -13.77 20.30 -9.52
C GLN A 200 -13.57 21.43 -8.50
N ILE A 201 -12.50 21.34 -7.71
CA ILE A 201 -12.02 22.42 -6.83
C ILE A 201 -10.53 22.63 -7.06
N SER A 202 -10.12 23.89 -7.02
CA SER A 202 -8.76 24.41 -7.24
C SER A 202 -7.67 23.65 -6.46
N ALA A 203 -6.49 23.55 -7.07
CA ALA A 203 -5.39 22.72 -6.58
C ALA A 203 -4.73 23.30 -5.30
N PRO A 204 -4.57 22.49 -4.24
CA PRO A 204 -3.83 22.87 -3.03
C PRO A 204 -2.31 22.74 -3.21
N MET A 205 -1.51 23.21 -2.25
CA MET A 205 -0.03 23.14 -2.28
C MET A 205 0.52 21.88 -1.58
N TRP A 206 1.66 21.35 -2.03
CA TRP A 206 2.32 20.16 -1.46
C TRP A 206 3.80 20.41 -1.15
N PHE A 207 4.23 20.03 0.07
CA PHE A 207 5.62 20.13 0.55
C PHE A 207 6.15 18.77 1.03
N LYS A 208 7.47 18.57 0.91
CA LYS A 208 8.17 17.35 1.33
C LYS A 208 9.49 17.69 2.06
N PRO A 209 9.43 18.14 3.33
CA PRO A 209 10.64 18.50 4.09
C PRO A 209 11.52 17.28 4.36
N ALA A 210 12.83 17.48 4.25
CA ALA A 210 13.84 16.46 4.57
C ALA A 210 14.33 16.51 6.04
N SER A 211 13.94 17.53 6.82
CA SER A 211 14.33 17.67 8.23
C SER A 211 13.30 18.46 9.04
N LEU A 212 13.36 18.34 10.37
CA LEU A 212 12.47 19.08 11.27
C LEU A 212 12.61 20.59 11.10
N LYS A 213 13.84 21.08 10.89
CA LYS A 213 14.09 22.51 10.66
C LYS A 213 13.30 23.03 9.45
N TYR A 214 13.28 22.27 8.36
CA TYR A 214 12.51 22.65 7.16
C TYR A 214 11.01 22.51 7.39
N LEU A 215 10.56 21.45 8.08
CA LEU A 215 9.16 21.29 8.48
C LEU A 215 8.66 22.51 9.27
N TYR A 216 9.40 22.95 10.29
CA TYR A 216 9.04 24.15 11.07
C TYR A 216 9.02 25.43 10.23
N THR A 217 9.92 25.55 9.25
CA THR A 217 9.93 26.70 8.33
C THR A 217 8.66 26.76 7.50
N ILE A 218 8.20 25.62 6.97
CA ILE A 218 6.96 25.52 6.19
C ILE A 218 5.75 25.82 7.10
N LEU A 219 5.68 25.23 8.29
CA LEU A 219 4.59 25.47 9.23
C LEU A 219 4.48 26.95 9.64
N ASN A 220 5.60 27.62 9.85
CA ASN A 220 5.61 29.05 10.16
C ASN A 220 5.14 29.91 8.98
N ALA A 221 5.59 29.58 7.76
CA ALA A 221 5.21 30.28 6.54
C ALA A 221 3.71 30.14 6.20
N HIS A 222 3.09 29.03 6.62
CA HIS A 222 1.69 28.68 6.37
C HIS A 222 0.85 28.64 7.65
N SER A 223 1.21 29.47 8.65
CA SER A 223 0.56 29.47 9.98
C SER A 223 -0.91 29.90 9.97
N SER A 224 -1.36 30.59 8.92
CA SER A 224 -2.76 30.97 8.68
C SER A 224 -3.54 29.99 7.81
N ASP A 225 -2.86 29.02 7.17
CA ASP A 225 -3.45 28.14 6.18
C ASP A 225 -3.91 26.83 6.82
N SER A 226 -4.87 26.15 6.18
CA SER A 226 -5.28 24.82 6.62
C SER A 226 -4.27 23.76 6.18
N VAL A 227 -3.55 23.16 7.15
CA VAL A 227 -2.45 22.22 6.90
C VAL A 227 -2.88 20.77 7.17
N LYS A 228 -2.60 19.87 6.22
CA LYS A 228 -2.67 18.41 6.40
C LYS A 228 -1.27 17.79 6.38
N MET A 229 -0.87 17.20 7.50
CA MET A 229 0.31 16.33 7.54
C MET A 229 -0.01 14.98 6.91
N VAL A 230 0.92 14.47 6.10
CA VAL A 230 0.76 13.20 5.38
C VAL A 230 1.97 12.29 5.64
N VAL A 231 1.69 11.00 5.87
CA VAL A 231 2.67 9.90 5.80
C VAL A 231 2.06 8.83 4.90
N GLY A 232 1.44 7.79 5.46
CA GLY A 232 0.72 6.76 4.70
C GLY A 232 -0.66 7.18 4.18
N ASN A 233 -1.18 8.34 4.62
CA ASN A 233 -2.50 8.88 4.28
C ASN A 233 -3.70 7.94 4.61
N THR A 234 -3.48 6.85 5.35
CA THR A 234 -4.51 5.84 5.66
C THR A 234 -5.50 6.26 6.76
N GLY A 235 -5.26 7.36 7.47
CA GLY A 235 -6.23 7.96 8.40
C GLY A 235 -7.14 8.95 7.68
N LYS A 236 -6.64 10.17 7.45
CA LYS A 236 -7.40 11.26 6.81
C LYS A 236 -7.58 11.14 5.29
N GLY A 237 -6.96 10.18 4.61
CA GLY A 237 -7.14 9.98 3.17
C GLY A 237 -8.39 9.18 2.81
N VAL A 238 -8.95 8.46 3.78
CA VAL A 238 -10.19 7.68 3.61
C VAL A 238 -11.41 8.59 3.53
N TYR A 239 -11.42 9.64 4.34
CA TYR A 239 -12.55 10.56 4.46
C TYR A 239 -12.46 11.69 3.43
N LYS A 240 -13.18 11.54 2.32
CA LYS A 240 -13.18 12.51 1.21
C LYS A 240 -13.71 13.91 1.57
N ASN A 241 -14.46 14.02 2.67
CA ASN A 241 -15.10 15.26 3.12
C ASN A 241 -14.49 15.81 4.43
N ASP A 242 -13.27 15.40 4.80
CA ASP A 242 -12.61 15.79 6.07
C ASP A 242 -12.00 17.22 6.03
N GLY A 243 -12.57 18.09 5.19
CA GLY A 243 -12.14 19.47 4.93
C GLY A 243 -11.27 19.61 3.67
N ASP A 244 -11.40 20.75 2.99
CA ASP A 244 -10.40 21.20 2.03
C ASP A 244 -9.19 21.75 2.81
N PHE A 245 -7.99 21.30 2.44
CA PHE A 245 -6.74 21.78 3.01
C PHE A 245 -5.99 22.60 1.96
N ASP A 246 -5.46 23.74 2.35
CA ASP A 246 -4.67 24.63 1.49
C ASP A 246 -3.26 24.06 1.26
N VAL A 247 -2.72 23.38 2.28
CA VAL A 247 -1.32 22.91 2.33
C VAL A 247 -1.24 21.47 2.80
N TYR A 248 -0.52 20.65 2.04
CA TYR A 248 -0.20 19.27 2.38
C TYR A 248 1.30 19.17 2.65
N ILE A 249 1.69 18.56 3.77
CA ILE A 249 3.11 18.38 4.12
C ILE A 249 3.37 16.89 4.34
N ASN A 250 4.14 16.27 3.46
CA ASN A 250 4.60 14.90 3.63
C ASN A 250 5.83 14.85 4.52
N ILE A 251 5.68 14.26 5.70
CA ILE A 251 6.75 14.16 6.71
C ILE A 251 7.47 12.80 6.67
N SER A 252 7.17 11.93 5.70
CA SER A 252 7.77 10.59 5.59
C SER A 252 9.30 10.61 5.52
N ASP A 253 9.87 11.68 4.97
CA ASP A 253 11.31 11.79 4.69
C ASP A 253 12.04 12.65 5.73
N VAL A 254 11.33 13.11 6.77
CA VAL A 254 11.95 13.82 7.90
C VAL A 254 12.69 12.79 8.76
N SER A 255 14.01 12.83 8.70
CA SER A 255 14.88 11.83 9.33
C SER A 255 14.63 11.67 10.83
N GLU A 256 14.42 12.78 11.53
CA GLU A 256 14.21 12.85 12.97
C GLU A 256 12.86 12.23 13.40
N LEU A 257 11.90 12.11 12.47
CA LEU A 257 10.59 11.49 12.71
C LEU A 257 10.56 9.99 12.37
N ASN A 258 11.68 9.43 11.93
CA ASN A 258 11.82 8.00 11.59
C ASN A 258 12.82 7.28 12.51
N VAL A 259 13.07 7.83 13.70
CA VAL A 259 14.03 7.26 14.67
C VAL A 259 13.33 6.26 15.58
N ILE A 260 14.01 5.14 15.86
CA ILE A 260 13.68 4.23 16.94
C ILE A 260 14.81 4.31 17.95
N GLN A 261 14.51 4.68 19.18
CA GLN A 261 15.50 4.79 20.24
C GLN A 261 15.03 4.02 21.47
N VAL A 262 15.81 3.02 21.86
CA VAL A 262 15.64 2.30 23.13
C VAL A 262 16.54 2.95 24.16
N THR A 263 15.97 3.29 25.31
CA THR A 263 16.70 3.75 26.51
C THR A 263 16.37 2.80 27.65
N ASP A 264 17.15 2.85 28.72
CA ASP A 264 16.95 2.00 29.91
C ASP A 264 15.54 2.11 30.53
N SER A 265 14.83 3.21 30.28
CA SER A 265 13.52 3.51 30.86
C SER A 265 12.39 3.70 29.85
N ALA A 266 12.68 3.76 28.55
CA ALA A 266 11.68 4.11 27.54
C ALA A 266 12.06 3.66 26.13
N LEU A 267 11.05 3.25 25.37
CA LEU A 267 11.10 3.11 23.92
C LEU A 267 10.53 4.38 23.28
N GLN A 268 11.33 5.07 22.47
CA GLN A 268 10.90 6.23 21.69
C GLN A 268 10.75 5.83 20.22
N LEU A 269 9.57 6.08 19.67
CA LEU A 269 9.21 5.77 18.29
C LEU A 269 8.90 7.08 17.55
N GLY A 270 9.57 7.29 16.42
CA GLY A 270 9.33 8.41 15.53
C GLY A 270 7.92 8.38 14.92
N ALA A 271 7.27 9.54 14.84
CA ALA A 271 5.87 9.66 14.41
C ALA A 271 5.61 9.31 12.93
N ALA A 272 6.65 9.26 12.10
CA ALA A 272 6.54 8.90 10.68
C ALA A 272 6.84 7.42 10.40
N LEU A 273 7.15 6.62 11.43
CA LEU A 273 7.37 5.18 11.29
C LEU A 273 6.11 4.49 10.77
N SER A 274 6.30 3.56 9.83
CA SER A 274 5.23 2.67 9.40
C SER A 274 4.89 1.70 10.54
N LEU A 275 3.62 1.33 10.66
CA LEU A 275 3.20 0.26 11.59
C LEU A 275 3.88 -1.08 11.29
N ASN A 276 4.32 -1.26 10.03
CA ASN A 276 5.06 -2.46 9.61
C ASN A 276 6.58 -2.32 9.82
N THR A 277 7.07 -1.22 10.38
CA THR A 277 8.49 -1.08 10.72
C THR A 277 8.79 -1.92 11.96
N ASN A 278 9.32 -3.13 11.75
CA ASN A 278 9.91 -3.97 12.80
C ASN A 278 11.07 -3.21 13.47
N PRO A 279 11.19 -3.26 14.80
CA PRO A 279 11.54 -4.48 15.51
C PRO A 279 10.26 -5.17 15.94
N ARG A 280 10.23 -6.50 16.03
CA ARG A 280 9.06 -7.13 16.63
C ARG A 280 8.94 -6.50 18.01
N ILE A 281 7.85 -5.80 18.28
CA ILE A 281 7.63 -5.19 19.58
C ILE A 281 7.78 -6.29 20.66
N ASP A 282 7.41 -7.52 20.32
CA ASP A 282 7.64 -8.75 21.08
C ASP A 282 9.12 -9.07 21.36
N GLU A 283 10.03 -8.81 20.40
CA GLU A 283 11.48 -8.97 20.58
C GLU A 283 12.06 -7.86 21.48
N LEU A 284 11.54 -6.63 21.40
CA LEU A 284 11.96 -5.53 22.29
C LEU A 284 11.51 -5.74 23.75
N PHE A 285 10.33 -6.33 23.96
CA PHE A 285 9.85 -6.67 25.31
C PHE A 285 10.54 -7.89 25.91
N SER A 286 11.20 -8.73 25.10
CA SER A 286 11.98 -9.87 25.60
C SER A 286 13.24 -9.47 26.37
N GLU A 287 13.75 -8.24 26.16
CA GLU A 287 14.86 -7.66 26.93
C GLU A 287 14.40 -6.91 28.19
N ILE A 288 13.10 -6.61 28.32
CA ILE A 288 12.55 -5.96 29.51
C ILE A 288 12.18 -7.07 30.52
N GLN A 289 13.15 -7.46 31.35
CA GLN A 289 12.83 -8.23 32.55
C GLN A 289 11.91 -7.40 33.45
N VAL A 290 10.65 -7.81 33.56
CA VAL A 290 9.75 -7.32 34.61
C VAL A 290 10.31 -7.85 35.94
N ILE A 291 10.88 -6.96 36.75
CA ILE A 291 11.26 -7.23 38.15
C ILE A 291 9.99 -7.21 39.02
#